data_AF-A0A523BS67-F1
#
_entry.id   AF-A0A523BS67-F1
#
_cell.length_a   1.000
_cell.length_b   1.000
_cell.length_c   1.000
_cell.angle_alpha   90.00
_cell.angle_beta   90.00
_cell.angle_gamma   90.00
#
_symmetry.space_group_name_H-M   'P 1'
#
loop_
_entity.id
_entity.type
_entity.pdbx_description
1 polymer ?
#
loop_
_entity_poly.entity_id
_entity_poly.type
_entity_poly.pdbx_seq_one_letter_code
_entity_poly.pdbx_strand_id
1 'polypeptide(L)'
;MKKISMLLILVFLLAACTAKPQENPPSNFVETSADVVIVPEAEATILPDSPVQELSLGSLTARIFSDYETTVNNVPYHIQGQANRDVVVTVNEVIFTSPADAVFTLPVDLEEGPNLIEVIMSDQDGNEVSFTLTIIYEP
;
A
#
# COMPACT_ATOMS: atom_id res chain seq x y z
N MET A 1 57.99 44.99 44.60
CA MET A 1 57.83 44.99 43.13
C MET A 1 57.92 43.56 42.61
N LYS A 2 56.78 42.91 42.32
CA LYS A 2 56.74 41.69 41.49
C LYS A 2 55.31 41.54 40.96
N LYS A 3 55.24 41.33 39.65
CA LYS A 3 54.14 41.71 38.77
C LYS A 3 52.97 40.73 38.83
N ILE A 4 51.80 41.31 38.62
CA ILE A 4 50.45 40.76 38.52
C ILE A 4 50.29 39.82 37.31
N SER A 5 49.21 39.03 37.36
CA SER A 5 48.57 38.25 36.27
C SER A 5 49.13 36.84 36.14
N MET A 6 48.35 35.78 36.26
CA MET A 6 47.20 35.49 35.39
C MET A 6 46.33 34.40 36.04
N LEU A 7 45.13 34.78 36.46
CA LEU A 7 44.01 33.87 36.74
C LEU A 7 43.38 33.54 35.38
N LEU A 8 43.34 32.27 34.96
CA LEU A 8 42.62 31.89 33.75
C LEU A 8 41.94 30.51 33.85
N ILE A 9 40.61 30.56 34.03
CA ILE A 9 39.55 29.86 33.25
C ILE A 9 39.59 28.33 33.31
N LEU A 10 38.77 27.71 34.17
CA LEU A 10 37.33 27.42 34.01
C LEU A 10 37.03 26.32 32.96
N VAL A 11 36.56 25.23 33.55
CA VAL A 11 35.89 24.03 33.04
C VAL A 11 34.78 24.31 32.01
N PHE A 12 34.45 23.27 31.24
CA PHE A 12 33.23 23.01 30.43
C PHE A 12 33.33 23.26 28.92
N LEU A 13 33.89 22.27 28.21
CA LEU A 13 33.50 21.96 26.84
C LEU A 13 32.30 21.00 26.90
N LEU A 14 31.09 21.55 27.02
CA LEU A 14 29.88 20.84 26.59
C LEU A 14 29.87 20.90 25.07
N ALA A 15 30.06 19.76 24.43
CA ALA A 15 29.67 19.57 23.04
C ALA A 15 28.16 19.80 22.97
N ALA A 16 27.76 21.00 22.53
CA ALA A 16 26.40 21.27 22.12
C ALA A 16 26.19 20.52 20.79
N CYS A 17 25.79 19.26 20.88
CA CYS A 17 25.02 18.63 19.81
C CYS A 17 23.69 19.38 19.72
N THR A 18 23.66 20.45 18.92
CA THR A 18 22.40 20.93 18.38
C THR A 18 21.86 19.79 17.53
N ALA A 19 20.87 19.07 18.07
CA ALA A 19 20.04 18.21 17.25
C ALA A 19 19.41 19.10 16.17
N LYS A 20 19.78 18.85 14.91
CA LYS A 20 19.10 19.44 13.76
C LYS A 20 17.60 19.12 13.92
N PRO A 21 16.68 20.09 13.78
CA PRO A 21 15.26 19.79 13.78
C PRO A 21 15.00 18.64 12.80
N GLN A 22 14.41 17.55 13.30
CA GLN A 22 13.96 16.46 12.45
C GLN A 22 12.89 17.07 11.54
N GLU A 23 13.27 17.30 10.29
CA GLU A 23 12.35 17.59 9.22
C GLU A 23 11.46 16.35 9.11
N ASN A 24 10.23 16.46 9.63
CA ASN A 24 9.27 15.39 9.48
C ASN A 24 9.18 15.10 7.97
N PRO A 25 9.41 13.86 7.53
CA PRO A 25 9.17 13.52 6.13
C PRO A 25 7.72 13.92 5.82
N PRO A 26 7.44 14.44 4.61
CA PRO A 26 6.07 14.78 4.24
C PRO A 26 5.21 13.52 4.42
N SER A 27 4.29 13.58 5.37
CA SER A 27 3.27 12.55 5.59
C SER A 27 2.21 12.69 4.50
N ASN A 28 2.61 12.45 3.26
CA ASN A 28 1.70 12.24 2.14
C ASN A 28 1.74 10.75 1.79
N PHE A 29 1.28 9.91 2.73
CA PHE A 29 0.62 8.70 2.28
C PHE A 29 -0.74 9.14 1.77
N VAL A 30 -0.94 8.97 0.46
CA VAL A 30 -2.21 9.25 -0.22
C VAL A 30 -3.31 8.55 0.58
N GLU A 31 -4.36 9.30 0.88
CA GLU A 31 -5.52 8.82 1.63
C GLU A 31 -6.00 7.50 1.02
N THR A 32 -6.22 6.51 1.87
CA THR A 32 -7.07 5.36 1.55
C THR A 32 -8.30 5.91 0.83
N SER A 33 -8.49 5.54 -0.44
CA SER A 33 -9.73 5.90 -1.15
C SER A 33 -10.89 5.50 -0.27
N ALA A 34 -11.83 6.42 -0.02
CA ALA A 34 -12.89 6.26 0.97
C ALA A 34 -13.78 5.03 0.73
N ASP A 35 -13.67 4.43 -0.47
CA ASP A 35 -14.47 3.31 -0.93
C ASP A 35 -13.76 1.95 -0.80
N VAL A 36 -12.50 1.90 -0.35
CA VAL A 36 -11.80 0.62 -0.09
C VAL A 36 -12.36 0.01 1.18
N VAL A 37 -12.94 -1.19 1.05
CA VAL A 37 -13.40 -2.00 2.18
C VAL A 37 -12.35 -3.06 2.47
N ILE A 38 -11.84 -3.10 3.69
CA ILE A 38 -10.87 -4.11 4.14
C ILE A 38 -11.49 -4.87 5.31
N VAL A 39 -11.66 -6.18 5.13
CA VAL A 39 -12.27 -7.05 6.14
C VAL A 39 -11.39 -8.28 6.38
N PRO A 40 -11.42 -8.86 7.58
CA PRO A 40 -10.82 -10.18 7.80
C PRO A 40 -11.38 -11.21 6.80
N GLU A 41 -10.58 -12.17 6.37
CA GLU A 41 -11.00 -13.22 5.40
C GLU A 41 -12.32 -13.89 5.78
N ALA A 42 -12.53 -14.17 7.08
CA ALA A 42 -13.74 -14.84 7.58
C ALA A 42 -15.03 -14.02 7.38
N GLU A 43 -14.93 -12.71 7.20
CA GLU A 43 -16.05 -11.79 7.02
C GLU A 43 -16.22 -11.36 5.55
N ALA A 44 -15.26 -11.73 4.69
CA ALA A 44 -15.29 -11.39 3.28
C ALA A 44 -16.39 -12.16 2.54
N THR A 45 -17.17 -11.44 1.72
CA THR A 45 -18.08 -12.08 0.76
C THR A 45 -17.34 -12.26 -0.56
N ILE A 46 -16.77 -13.44 -0.76
CA ILE A 46 -16.15 -13.87 -2.02
C ILE A 46 -17.16 -14.76 -2.76
N LEU A 47 -17.34 -14.57 -4.07
CA LEU A 47 -18.25 -15.44 -4.83
C LEU A 47 -17.69 -16.87 -4.84
N PRO A 48 -18.51 -17.91 -4.59
CA PRO A 48 -18.03 -19.28 -4.41
C PRO A 48 -17.35 -19.87 -5.66
N ASP A 49 -17.63 -19.33 -6.85
CA ASP A 49 -17.03 -19.73 -8.13
C ASP A 49 -16.10 -18.64 -8.70
N SER A 50 -15.70 -17.65 -7.88
CA SER A 50 -14.71 -16.65 -8.29
C SER A 50 -13.41 -17.33 -8.74
N PRO A 51 -12.84 -16.97 -9.90
CA PRO A 51 -11.51 -17.43 -10.25
C PRO A 51 -10.51 -16.91 -9.22
N VAL A 52 -9.60 -17.79 -8.79
CA VAL A 52 -8.51 -17.42 -7.90
C VAL A 52 -7.22 -17.41 -8.69
N GLN A 53 -6.64 -16.22 -8.86
CA GLN A 53 -5.30 -16.06 -9.37
C GLN A 53 -4.35 -15.98 -8.17
N GLU A 54 -3.29 -16.79 -8.14
CA GLU A 54 -2.30 -16.77 -7.07
C GLU A 54 -0.91 -16.58 -7.67
N LEU A 55 -0.18 -15.59 -7.16
CA LEU A 55 1.21 -15.34 -7.52
C LEU A 55 2.06 -15.28 -6.25
N SER A 56 3.29 -15.76 -6.33
CA SER A 56 4.24 -15.73 -5.22
C SER A 56 5.61 -15.27 -5.65
N LEU A 57 6.21 -14.37 -4.86
CA LEU A 57 7.60 -13.94 -4.99
C LEU A 57 8.22 -13.83 -3.59
N GLY A 58 9.30 -14.57 -3.35
CA GLY A 58 9.94 -14.59 -2.04
C GLY A 58 8.98 -15.09 -0.95
N SER A 59 8.74 -14.26 0.07
CA SER A 59 7.80 -14.53 1.16
C SER A 59 6.37 -14.05 0.88
N LEU A 60 6.17 -13.29 -0.20
CA LEU A 60 4.88 -12.73 -0.56
C LEU A 60 4.12 -13.73 -1.45
N THR A 61 2.92 -14.09 -1.01
CA THR A 61 1.89 -14.77 -1.79
C THR A 61 0.65 -13.89 -1.82
N ALA A 62 0.22 -13.52 -3.02
CA ALA A 62 -0.98 -12.72 -3.23
C ALA A 62 -2.02 -13.48 -4.05
N ARG A 63 -3.28 -13.15 -3.80
CA ARG A 63 -4.44 -13.70 -4.48
C ARG A 63 -5.36 -12.60 -4.99
N ILE A 64 -5.93 -12.81 -6.17
CA ILE A 64 -7.05 -12.03 -6.71
C ILE A 64 -8.24 -12.97 -6.88
N PHE A 65 -9.41 -12.52 -6.39
CA PHE A 65 -10.68 -13.25 -6.46
C PHE A 65 -11.62 -12.68 -7.53
N SER A 66 -11.18 -11.67 -8.27
CA SER A 66 -11.86 -11.09 -9.42
C SER A 66 -11.44 -11.77 -10.72
N ASP A 67 -12.31 -11.71 -11.73
CA ASP A 67 -12.03 -12.27 -13.06
C ASP A 67 -10.79 -11.64 -13.70
N TYR A 68 -9.98 -12.48 -14.36
CA TYR A 68 -8.84 -12.05 -15.18
C TYR A 68 -9.31 -11.35 -16.46
N GLU A 69 -10.34 -11.90 -17.10
CA GLU A 69 -10.95 -11.35 -18.31
C GLU A 69 -12.46 -11.58 -18.23
N THR A 70 -13.25 -10.51 -18.32
CA THR A 70 -14.72 -10.61 -18.24
C THR A 70 -15.41 -9.44 -18.94
N THR A 71 -16.68 -9.61 -19.28
CA THR A 71 -17.57 -8.55 -19.78
C THR A 71 -18.66 -8.30 -18.75
N VAL A 72 -18.83 -7.03 -18.35
CA VAL A 72 -19.84 -6.59 -17.39
C VAL A 72 -20.74 -5.54 -18.04
N ASN A 73 -21.99 -5.45 -17.56
CA ASN A 73 -22.97 -4.48 -18.04
C ASN A 73 -23.38 -3.47 -16.96
N ASN A 74 -22.67 -3.48 -15.83
CA ASN A 74 -22.91 -2.58 -14.72
C ASN A 74 -21.60 -2.16 -14.07
N VAL A 75 -21.62 -0.95 -13.52
CA VAL A 75 -20.54 -0.35 -12.73
C VAL A 75 -21.05 -0.04 -11.32
N PRO A 76 -20.17 0.04 -10.31
CA PRO A 76 -18.72 -0.21 -10.38
C PRO A 76 -18.38 -1.72 -10.38
N TYR A 77 -17.25 -2.08 -10.99
CA TYR A 77 -16.69 -3.43 -10.89
C TYR A 77 -15.85 -3.55 -9.61
N HIS A 78 -16.01 -4.65 -8.87
CA HIS A 78 -15.36 -4.80 -7.57
C HIS A 78 -14.11 -5.68 -7.69
N ILE A 79 -12.95 -5.08 -7.39
CA ILE A 79 -11.68 -5.80 -7.31
C ILE A 79 -11.50 -6.34 -5.91
N GLN A 80 -11.32 -7.66 -5.79
CA GLN A 80 -11.10 -8.35 -4.53
C GLN A 80 -9.76 -9.06 -4.54
N GLY A 81 -9.00 -8.90 -3.46
CA GLY A 81 -7.70 -9.56 -3.30
C GLY A 81 -7.26 -9.69 -1.85
N GLN A 82 -6.21 -10.47 -1.65
CA GLN A 82 -5.62 -10.80 -0.35
C GLN A 82 -4.12 -11.07 -0.52
N ALA A 83 -3.33 -10.82 0.52
CA ALA A 83 -1.95 -11.27 0.61
C ALA A 83 -1.68 -11.92 1.97
N ASN A 84 -0.72 -12.85 2.03
CA ASN A 84 -0.29 -13.51 3.28
C ASN A 84 0.57 -12.62 4.21
N ARG A 85 0.76 -11.35 3.85
CA ARG A 85 1.64 -10.37 4.50
C ARG A 85 0.96 -9.01 4.48
N ASP A 86 1.40 -8.12 5.36
CA ASP A 86 1.05 -6.71 5.25
C ASP A 86 1.64 -6.15 3.96
N VAL A 87 0.80 -5.58 3.12
CA VAL A 87 1.18 -5.08 1.79
C VAL A 87 0.70 -3.65 1.55
N VAL A 88 1.47 -2.91 0.76
CA VAL A 88 0.96 -1.77 0.01
C VAL A 88 0.33 -2.31 -1.28
N VAL A 89 -0.94 -2.00 -1.49
CA VAL A 89 -1.70 -2.36 -2.68
C VAL A 89 -1.86 -1.11 -3.54
N THR A 90 -1.55 -1.25 -4.83
CA THR A 90 -1.84 -0.26 -5.86
C THR A 90 -2.83 -0.88 -6.83
N VAL A 91 -4.01 -0.28 -6.99
CA VAL A 91 -4.96 -0.63 -8.05
C VAL A 91 -5.15 0.60 -8.92
N ASN A 92 -4.61 0.57 -10.14
CA ASN A 92 -4.46 1.75 -10.98
C ASN A 92 -3.78 2.91 -10.21
N GLU A 93 -4.46 4.05 -10.03
CA GLU A 93 -3.93 5.22 -9.30
C GLU A 93 -4.25 5.19 -7.79
N VAL A 94 -5.04 4.20 -7.32
CA VAL A 94 -5.45 4.09 -5.91
C VAL A 94 -4.41 3.28 -5.14
N ILE A 95 -3.87 3.87 -4.07
CA ILE A 95 -2.87 3.25 -3.21
C ILE A 95 -3.42 3.14 -1.79
N PHE A 96 -3.32 1.95 -1.19
CA PHE A 96 -3.71 1.71 0.21
C PHE A 96 -2.89 0.57 0.83
N THR A 97 -3.03 0.36 2.12
CA THR A 97 -2.38 -0.76 2.83
C THR A 97 -3.41 -1.82 3.18
N SER A 98 -3.10 -3.10 2.94
CA SER A 98 -3.91 -4.23 3.39
C SER A 98 -3.13 -5.07 4.41
N PRO A 99 -3.70 -5.33 5.60
CA PRO A 99 -3.11 -6.28 6.54
C PRO A 99 -3.01 -7.69 5.96
N ALA A 100 -2.09 -8.48 6.51
CA ALA A 100 -1.97 -9.90 6.22
C ALA A 100 -3.32 -10.61 6.39
N ASP A 101 -3.64 -11.46 5.41
CA ASP A 101 -4.84 -12.28 5.32
C ASP A 101 -6.17 -11.50 5.32
N ALA A 102 -6.14 -10.15 5.33
CA ALA A 102 -7.33 -9.36 5.10
C ALA A 102 -7.68 -9.35 3.61
N VAL A 103 -8.98 -9.42 3.32
CA VAL A 103 -9.49 -9.25 1.96
C VAL A 103 -9.85 -7.79 1.78
N PHE A 104 -9.24 -7.16 0.77
CA PHE A 104 -9.68 -5.85 0.32
C PHE A 104 -10.74 -6.01 -0.78
N THR A 105 -11.65 -5.05 -0.84
CA THR A 105 -12.62 -4.85 -1.92
C THR A 105 -12.55 -3.39 -2.33
N LEU A 106 -12.24 -3.12 -3.60
CA LEU A 106 -12.20 -1.79 -4.16
C LEU A 106 -13.18 -1.69 -5.34
N PRO A 107 -14.18 -0.79 -5.30
CA PRO A 107 -14.96 -0.46 -6.47
C PRO A 107 -14.11 0.33 -7.47
N VAL A 108 -14.18 -0.06 -8.74
CA VAL A 108 -13.50 0.59 -9.87
C VAL A 108 -14.56 0.98 -10.89
N ASP A 109 -14.57 2.28 -11.23
CA ASP A 109 -15.35 2.79 -12.35
C ASP A 109 -14.74 2.33 -13.68
N LEU A 110 -15.59 2.07 -14.67
CA LEU A 110 -15.17 1.59 -15.99
C LEU A 110 -15.60 2.55 -17.09
N GLU A 111 -14.75 2.74 -18.09
CA GLU A 111 -15.11 3.38 -19.35
C GLU A 111 -15.72 2.34 -20.30
N GLU A 112 -16.60 2.75 -21.22
CA GLU A 112 -17.18 1.85 -22.21
C GLU A 112 -16.09 1.16 -23.05
N GLY A 113 -16.21 -0.16 -23.23
CA GLY A 113 -15.22 -0.97 -23.91
C GLY A 113 -14.17 -1.57 -22.97
N PRO A 114 -12.97 -1.92 -23.47
CA PRO A 114 -11.93 -2.60 -22.69
C PRO A 114 -11.24 -1.68 -21.67
N ASN A 115 -11.21 -2.11 -20.41
CA ASN A 115 -10.48 -1.47 -19.31
C ASN A 115 -9.36 -2.39 -18.84
N LEU A 116 -8.13 -1.87 -18.80
CA LEU A 116 -6.98 -2.58 -18.24
C LEU A 116 -6.78 -2.13 -16.80
N ILE A 117 -6.85 -3.07 -15.85
CA ILE A 117 -6.66 -2.79 -14.42
C ILE A 117 -5.38 -3.47 -13.96
N GLU A 118 -4.45 -2.69 -13.43
CA GLU A 118 -3.22 -3.22 -12.83
C GLU A 118 -3.37 -3.26 -11.30
N VAL A 119 -3.09 -4.41 -10.71
CA VAL A 119 -3.06 -4.62 -9.26
C VAL A 119 -1.66 -5.04 -8.84
N ILE A 120 -0.99 -4.19 -8.09
CA ILE A 120 0.36 -4.44 -7.55
C ILE A 120 0.25 -4.60 -6.03
N MET A 121 0.88 -5.64 -5.49
CA MET A 121 1.03 -5.82 -4.04
C MET A 121 2.51 -5.90 -3.70
N SER A 122 2.96 -5.04 -2.79
CA SER A 122 4.35 -4.95 -2.35
C SER A 122 4.48 -5.09 -0.84
N ASP A 123 5.38 -5.96 -0.38
CA ASP A 123 5.66 -6.17 1.04
C ASP A 123 6.85 -5.34 1.56
N GLN A 124 7.06 -5.35 2.88
CA GLN A 124 8.15 -4.59 3.52
C GLN A 124 9.55 -5.14 3.22
N ASP A 125 9.65 -6.38 2.72
CA ASP A 125 10.90 -7.02 2.33
C ASP A 125 11.28 -6.66 0.87
N GLY A 126 10.42 -5.91 0.18
CA GLY A 126 10.61 -5.47 -1.20
C GLY A 126 10.16 -6.50 -2.24
N ASN A 127 9.45 -7.55 -1.85
CA ASN A 127 8.81 -8.46 -2.79
C ASN A 127 7.59 -7.76 -3.41
N GLU A 128 7.40 -7.96 -4.71
CA GLU A 128 6.29 -7.38 -5.46
C GLU A 128 5.68 -8.41 -6.41
N VAL A 129 4.35 -8.44 -6.46
CA VAL A 129 3.58 -9.24 -7.42
C VAL A 129 2.57 -8.34 -8.12
N SER A 130 2.40 -8.54 -9.42
CA SER A 130 1.50 -7.75 -10.27
C SER A 130 0.51 -8.66 -10.99
N PHE A 131 -0.77 -8.26 -10.99
CA PHE A 131 -1.86 -8.85 -11.75
C PHE A 131 -2.38 -7.82 -12.75
N THR A 132 -2.78 -8.29 -13.92
CA THR A 132 -3.39 -7.45 -14.96
C THR A 132 -4.74 -8.04 -15.30
N LEU A 133 -5.81 -7.28 -15.11
CA LEU A 133 -7.19 -7.69 -15.38
C LEU A 133 -7.72 -6.92 -16.60
N THR A 134 -8.47 -7.60 -17.47
CA THR A 134 -9.10 -6.99 -18.65
C THR A 134 -10.62 -7.04 -18.49
N ILE A 135 -11.25 -5.90 -18.20
CA ILE A 135 -12.70 -5.81 -17.95
C ILE A 135 -13.35 -5.03 -19.10
N ILE A 136 -14.23 -5.68 -19.85
CA ILE A 136 -14.98 -5.03 -20.94
C ILE A 136 -16.31 -4.54 -20.37
N TYR A 137 -16.59 -3.24 -20.48
CA TYR A 137 -17.87 -2.67 -20.07
C TYR A 137 -18.78 -2.45 -21.28
N GLU A 138 -19.93 -3.12 -21.29
CA GLU A 138 -20.97 -3.02 -22.32
C GLU A 138 -22.34 -2.74 -21.64
N PRO A 139 -22.76 -1.46 -21.50
CA PRO A 139 -23.99 -1.07 -20.79
C PRO A 139 -25.30 -1.53 -21.42
#